data_AF-A0A8J5MK53-F1
#
_entry.id   AF-A0A8J5MK53-F1
#
_cell.length_a   1.000
_cell.length_b   1.000
_cell.length_c   1.000
_cell.angle_alpha   90.00
_cell.angle_beta   90.00
_cell.angle_gamma   90.00
#
_symmetry.space_group_name_H-M   'P 1'
#
loop_
_entity.id
_entity.type
_entity.pdbx_description
1 polymer ?
#
loop_
_entity_poly.entity_id
_entity_poly.type
_entity_poly.pdbx_seq_one_letter_code
_entity_poly.pdbx_strand_id
1 'polypeptide(L)'
;FLQGTASDLVVQVVLIAESMRLQAMMATYGIQTQTPHEVEPVQIWPPKELVKVYQNLGVSEKLGLGGRPTRPIGALGTSKIYRVCGQTVLCYPLVFEVSDFYLSHDMALLIDDIKTELHFVGKYWRLSGRPTVCILIREEHMRDVHFRELLDLLAMLKSGYCDGLKIRTGRLQNLIASSCIEHLDFMNAMDIDLDITPFEQLQHASIGYQSLTDVPTAITYSEDSMSFKDMGLQPTPEVLSVLRSVSTLHGQTQLLGILLRREGRNFQVDGVSVEVRLERLLQEVSECHFWGAMRLAAATLNKLYPSVSHITTILVQGCQVT
;
A
#
# COMPACT_ATOMS: atom_id res chain seq x y z
N PHE A 1 -8.70 32.43 -23.32
CA PHE A 1 -8.68 30.98 -23.02
C PHE A 1 -7.55 30.35 -23.81
N LEU A 2 -6.38 30.17 -23.19
CA LEU A 2 -5.25 29.51 -23.84
C LEU A 2 -5.48 28.01 -23.81
N GLN A 3 -5.77 27.44 -24.98
CA GLN A 3 -5.84 26.01 -25.20
C GLN A 3 -4.40 25.50 -25.26
N GLY A 4 -3.82 25.20 -24.09
CA GLY A 4 -2.50 24.59 -23.99
C GLY A 4 -2.54 23.21 -24.63
N THR A 5 -1.76 23.00 -25.69
CA THR A 5 -1.56 21.72 -26.35
C THR A 5 -1.04 20.69 -25.34
N ALA A 6 -1.89 19.76 -24.92
CA ALA A 6 -1.53 18.63 -24.07
C ALA A 6 -0.77 17.54 -24.84
N SER A 7 0.32 17.88 -25.54
CA SER A 7 1.02 16.94 -26.43
C SER A 7 2.38 16.46 -25.93
N ASP A 8 2.86 16.89 -24.76
CA ASP A 8 4.16 16.46 -24.25
C ASP A 8 4.22 16.26 -22.72
N LEU A 9 3.10 15.87 -22.12
CA LEU A 9 3.11 15.45 -20.73
C LEU A 9 3.96 14.18 -20.58
N VAL A 10 4.93 14.23 -19.68
CA VAL A 10 5.77 13.09 -19.29
C VAL A 10 5.56 12.86 -17.81
N VAL A 11 5.11 11.67 -17.44
CA VAL A 11 4.98 11.27 -16.04
C VAL A 11 6.36 10.86 -15.52
N GLN A 12 6.81 11.49 -14.46
CA GLN A 12 8.07 11.15 -13.80
C GLN A 12 7.83 10.02 -12.81
N VAL A 13 8.72 9.05 -12.80
CA VAL A 13 8.67 7.91 -11.88
C VAL A 13 9.96 7.87 -11.06
N VAL A 14 9.80 7.79 -9.75
CA VAL A 14 10.88 7.59 -8.79
C VAL A 14 10.68 6.22 -8.17
N LEU A 15 11.73 5.39 -8.21
CA LEU A 15 11.71 4.05 -7.64
C LEU A 15 12.43 4.07 -6.30
N ILE A 16 11.71 3.79 -5.22
CA ILE A 16 12.25 3.73 -3.86
C ILE A 16 12.29 2.27 -3.40
N ALA A 17 13.46 1.77 -3.01
CA ALA A 17 13.61 0.47 -2.37
C ALA A 17 13.62 0.66 -0.84
N GLU A 18 12.88 -0.16 -0.11
CA GLU A 18 12.79 -0.02 1.36
C GLU A 18 14.12 -0.28 2.08
N SER A 19 15.05 -1.03 1.49
CA SER A 19 16.34 -1.38 2.07
C SER A 19 17.49 -1.25 1.07
N MET A 20 18.73 -1.06 1.58
CA MET A 20 19.94 -1.11 0.75
C MET A 20 20.15 -2.48 0.10
N ARG A 21 19.73 -3.55 0.79
CA ARG A 21 19.82 -4.93 0.28
C ARG A 21 18.95 -5.10 -0.96
N LEU A 22 17.70 -4.65 -0.89
CA LEU A 22 16.78 -4.66 -2.00
C LEU A 22 17.29 -3.79 -3.16
N GLN A 23 17.80 -2.60 -2.87
CA GLN A 23 18.40 -1.73 -3.88
C GLN A 23 19.51 -2.45 -4.66
N ALA A 24 20.45 -3.11 -3.96
CA ALA A 24 21.55 -3.84 -4.58
C ALA A 24 21.05 -4.98 -5.48
N MET A 25 19.99 -5.68 -5.06
CA MET A 25 19.35 -6.73 -5.84
C MET A 25 18.63 -6.19 -7.08
N MET A 26 17.87 -5.10 -6.96
CA MET A 26 17.22 -4.48 -8.12
C MET A 26 18.25 -4.04 -9.16
N ALA A 27 19.45 -3.61 -8.72
CA ALA A 27 20.54 -3.25 -9.61
C ALA A 27 21.08 -4.43 -10.43
N THR A 28 21.02 -5.68 -9.94
CA THR A 28 21.43 -6.86 -10.73
C THR A 28 20.50 -7.13 -11.91
N TYR A 29 19.23 -6.70 -11.81
CA TYR A 29 18.26 -6.70 -12.90
C TYR A 29 18.34 -5.43 -13.77
N GLY A 30 19.32 -4.56 -13.53
CA GLY A 30 19.47 -3.29 -14.24
C GLY A 30 18.44 -2.24 -13.87
N ILE A 31 17.71 -2.41 -12.76
CA ILE A 31 16.73 -1.44 -12.25
C ILE A 31 17.41 -0.55 -11.21
N GLN A 32 17.49 0.75 -11.49
CA GLN A 32 18.06 1.72 -10.57
C GLN A 32 16.98 2.23 -9.62
N THR A 33 17.20 2.07 -8.31
CA THR A 33 16.32 2.53 -7.24
C THR A 33 17.12 3.37 -6.24
N GLN A 34 16.43 4.12 -5.38
CA GLN A 34 17.04 4.84 -4.25
C GLN A 34 16.46 4.34 -2.93
N THR A 35 17.21 4.45 -1.85
CA THR A 35 16.64 4.21 -0.51
C THR A 35 16.08 5.50 0.10
N PRO A 36 15.22 5.43 1.15
CA PRO A 36 14.77 6.61 1.87
C PRO A 36 15.92 7.48 2.40
N HIS A 37 17.03 6.88 2.79
CA HIS A 37 18.21 7.62 3.24
C HIS A 37 18.90 8.40 2.10
N GLU A 38 18.99 7.82 0.90
CA GLU A 38 19.64 8.47 -0.25
C GLU A 38 18.84 9.62 -0.87
N VAL A 39 17.56 9.76 -0.53
CA VAL A 39 16.70 10.86 -1.01
C VAL A 39 16.65 12.04 -0.06
N GLU A 40 17.27 11.93 1.13
CA GLU A 40 17.44 13.05 2.05
C GLU A 40 18.05 14.28 1.33
N PRO A 41 17.57 15.49 1.62
CA PRO A 41 16.65 15.87 2.70
C PRO A 41 15.16 15.71 2.35
N VAL A 42 14.81 15.11 1.20
CA VAL A 42 13.40 14.85 0.86
C VAL A 42 12.90 13.69 1.70
N GLN A 43 11.80 13.92 2.42
CA GLN A 43 11.14 12.86 3.19
C GLN A 43 10.12 12.14 2.31
N ILE A 44 10.08 10.81 2.45
CA ILE A 44 9.05 9.99 1.83
C ILE A 44 7.93 9.79 2.84
N TRP A 45 6.71 10.21 2.52
CA TRP A 45 5.59 10.11 3.43
C TRP A 45 4.53 9.11 2.95
N PRO A 46 3.94 8.34 3.88
CA PRO A 46 2.65 7.69 3.64
C PRO A 46 1.56 8.72 3.31
N PRO A 47 0.58 8.39 2.44
CA PRO A 47 -0.56 9.26 2.14
C PRO A 47 -1.30 9.77 3.37
N LYS A 48 -1.46 8.95 4.41
CA LYS A 48 -2.13 9.32 5.66
C LYS A 48 -1.47 10.50 6.38
N GLU A 49 -0.15 10.64 6.29
CA GLU A 49 0.58 11.75 6.91
C GLU A 49 0.24 13.06 6.20
N LEU A 50 0.13 13.01 4.87
CA LEU A 50 -0.35 14.14 4.08
C LEU A 50 -1.81 14.48 4.39
N VAL A 51 -2.66 13.47 4.70
CA VAL A 51 -4.03 13.73 5.17
C VAL A 51 -4.03 14.49 6.49
N LYS A 52 -3.19 14.14 7.47
CA LYS A 52 -3.06 14.87 8.74
C LYS A 52 -2.72 16.34 8.51
N VAL A 53 -1.78 16.63 7.62
CA VAL A 53 -1.45 18.02 7.24
C VAL A 53 -2.66 18.73 6.64
N TYR A 54 -3.32 18.10 5.67
CA TYR A 54 -4.45 18.71 4.98
C TYR A 54 -5.70 18.89 5.85
N GLN A 55 -5.87 18.18 6.95
CA GLN A 55 -6.98 18.42 7.89
C GLN A 55 -6.98 19.86 8.41
N ASN A 56 -5.80 20.45 8.58
CA ASN A 56 -5.63 21.82 9.05
C ASN A 56 -6.01 22.87 7.99
N LEU A 57 -6.22 22.47 6.73
CA LEU A 57 -6.63 23.39 5.68
C LEU A 57 -8.04 23.93 5.97
N GLY A 58 -8.14 25.25 6.14
CA GLY A 58 -9.42 25.94 6.37
C GLY A 58 -9.90 25.92 7.82
N VAL A 59 -9.06 25.52 8.78
CA VAL A 59 -9.37 25.68 10.20
C VAL A 59 -9.53 27.17 10.52
N SER A 60 -10.62 27.52 11.20
CA SER A 60 -10.90 28.88 11.66
C SER A 60 -11.76 28.83 12.91
N GLU A 61 -11.14 29.08 14.07
CA GLU A 61 -11.83 29.11 15.36
C GLU A 61 -12.93 30.18 15.37
N LYS A 62 -12.66 31.36 14.79
CA LYS A 62 -13.63 32.47 14.70
C LYS A 62 -14.89 32.11 13.91
N LEU A 63 -14.79 31.19 12.94
CA LEU A 63 -15.90 30.74 12.11
C LEU A 63 -16.43 29.36 12.52
N GLY A 64 -15.88 28.74 13.57
CA GLY A 64 -16.22 27.37 13.96
C GLY A 64 -15.88 26.32 12.91
N LEU A 65 -14.92 26.59 12.00
CA LEU A 65 -14.50 25.66 10.96
C LEU A 65 -13.38 24.75 11.48
N GLY A 66 -13.65 23.44 11.52
CA GLY A 66 -12.70 22.41 11.95
C GLY A 66 -11.72 21.94 10.86
N GLY A 67 -11.71 22.59 9.69
CA GLY A 67 -10.81 22.27 8.58
C GLY A 67 -11.34 21.21 7.61
N ARG A 68 -10.43 20.60 6.85
CA ARG A 68 -10.76 19.62 5.80
C ARG A 68 -11.12 18.27 6.43
N PRO A 69 -12.22 17.63 6.03
CA PRO A 69 -12.54 16.27 6.47
C PRO A 69 -11.43 15.26 6.12
N THR A 70 -11.32 14.21 6.94
CA THR A 70 -10.33 13.13 6.80
C THR A 70 -10.60 12.29 5.53
N ARG A 71 -10.11 12.77 4.38
CA ARG A 71 -10.28 12.11 3.08
C ARG A 71 -8.94 11.74 2.48
N PRO A 72 -8.80 10.52 1.91
CA PRO A 72 -7.56 10.09 1.28
C PRO A 72 -7.16 11.06 0.17
N ILE A 73 -5.85 11.16 -0.05
CA ILE A 73 -5.29 11.91 -1.15
C ILE A 73 -5.19 10.95 -2.34
N GLY A 74 -5.84 11.30 -3.45
CA GLY A 74 -5.82 10.49 -4.67
C GLY A 74 -4.52 10.66 -5.48
N ALA A 75 -4.41 9.87 -6.55
CA ALA A 75 -3.35 9.85 -7.55
C ALA A 75 -2.70 11.21 -7.86
N LEU A 76 -3.52 12.22 -8.17
CA LEU A 76 -3.04 13.54 -8.58
C LEU A 76 -2.39 14.31 -7.42
N GLY A 77 -2.85 14.08 -6.18
CA GLY A 77 -2.25 14.69 -5.00
C GLY A 77 -0.94 13.99 -4.63
N THR A 78 -0.93 12.66 -4.57
CA THR A 78 0.28 11.89 -4.26
C THR A 78 1.36 12.00 -5.33
N SER A 79 1.02 12.45 -6.54
CA SER A 79 1.98 12.70 -7.64
C SER A 79 2.62 14.10 -7.61
N LYS A 80 2.48 14.84 -6.51
CA LYS A 80 3.12 16.15 -6.30
C LYS A 80 4.30 16.02 -5.34
N ILE A 81 5.21 16.98 -5.42
CA ILE A 81 6.18 17.25 -4.36
C ILE A 81 5.63 18.36 -3.49
N TYR A 82 5.68 18.19 -2.18
CA TYR A 82 5.14 19.15 -1.22
C TYR A 82 6.25 19.91 -0.50
N ARG A 83 5.99 21.18 -0.20
CA ARG A 83 6.76 21.98 0.75
C ARG A 83 5.91 22.22 1.98
N VAL A 84 6.33 21.65 3.11
CA VAL A 84 5.59 21.69 4.38
C VAL A 84 6.56 22.09 5.49
N CYS A 85 6.31 23.22 6.17
CA CYS A 85 7.17 23.71 7.26
C CYS A 85 8.68 23.72 6.93
N GLY A 86 9.04 24.12 5.70
CA GLY A 86 10.43 24.14 5.21
C GLY A 86 10.98 22.78 4.74
N GLN A 87 10.30 21.68 5.00
CA GLN A 87 10.66 20.34 4.55
C GLN A 87 10.15 20.09 3.12
N THR A 88 10.87 19.23 2.39
CA THR A 88 10.42 18.73 1.07
C THR A 88 9.89 17.32 1.27
N VAL A 89 8.71 17.06 0.76
CA VAL A 89 7.99 15.80 0.97
C VAL A 89 7.57 15.22 -0.37
N LEU A 90 7.78 13.92 -0.55
CA LEU A 90 7.22 13.12 -1.63
C LEU A 90 6.33 12.03 -1.04
N CYS A 91 5.12 11.87 -1.54
CA CYS A 91 4.22 10.82 -1.08
C CYS A 91 4.19 9.66 -2.10
N TYR A 92 4.12 8.42 -1.61
CA TYR A 92 3.79 7.29 -2.48
C TYR A 92 2.26 7.13 -2.61
N PRO A 93 1.73 6.56 -3.71
CA PRO A 93 0.30 6.31 -3.86
C PRO A 93 -0.27 5.33 -2.83
N LEU A 94 -1.58 5.43 -2.56
CA LEU A 94 -2.29 4.60 -1.57
C LEU A 94 -2.14 3.09 -1.78
N VAL A 95 -1.95 2.63 -3.02
CA VAL A 95 -1.74 1.21 -3.35
C VAL A 95 -0.54 0.59 -2.62
N PHE A 96 0.46 1.40 -2.24
CA PHE A 96 1.65 0.94 -1.51
C PHE A 96 1.50 0.99 0.01
N GLU A 97 0.33 1.37 0.55
CA GLU A 97 0.08 1.43 2.00
C GLU A 97 -0.30 0.04 2.55
N VAL A 98 0.57 -0.56 3.38
CA VAL A 98 0.42 -1.94 3.87
C VAL A 98 -0.55 -2.06 5.06
N SER A 99 -0.73 -0.99 5.84
CA SER A 99 -1.41 -1.07 7.15
C SER A 99 -2.89 -1.46 7.09
N ASP A 100 -3.56 -1.21 5.96
CA ASP A 100 -5.02 -1.38 5.86
C ASP A 100 -5.45 -2.32 4.72
N PHE A 101 -4.51 -2.82 3.89
CA PHE A 101 -4.83 -3.43 2.60
C PHE A 101 -4.18 -4.78 2.39
N TYR A 102 -4.99 -5.84 2.52
CA TYR A 102 -4.56 -7.20 2.18
C TYR A 102 -4.34 -7.39 0.67
N LEU A 103 -5.06 -6.65 -0.19
CA LEU A 103 -4.87 -6.70 -1.65
C LEU A 103 -3.52 -6.11 -2.11
N SER A 104 -2.87 -5.27 -1.29
CA SER A 104 -1.52 -4.76 -1.60
C SER A 104 -0.46 -5.86 -1.62
N HIS A 105 -0.78 -7.05 -1.09
CA HIS A 105 0.10 -8.21 -1.13
C HIS A 105 -0.03 -9.00 -2.45
N ASP A 106 -1.06 -8.72 -3.26
CA ASP A 106 -1.26 -9.39 -4.55
C ASP A 106 -0.48 -8.61 -5.61
N MET A 107 0.65 -9.18 -6.01
CA MET A 107 1.55 -8.55 -6.96
C MET A 107 0.91 -8.31 -8.33
N ALA A 108 0.04 -9.21 -8.79
CA ALA A 108 -0.61 -9.06 -10.09
C ALA A 108 -1.58 -7.86 -10.07
N LEU A 109 -2.35 -7.72 -8.98
CA LEU A 109 -3.20 -6.55 -8.77
C LEU A 109 -2.38 -5.27 -8.61
N LEU A 110 -1.29 -5.31 -7.83
CA LEU A 110 -0.41 -4.16 -7.65
C LEU A 110 0.16 -3.65 -8.98
N ILE A 111 0.57 -4.55 -9.89
CA ILE A 111 1.05 -4.21 -11.23
C ILE A 111 -0.02 -3.47 -12.04
N ASP A 112 -1.25 -3.99 -12.04
CA ASP A 112 -2.38 -3.38 -12.76
C ASP A 112 -2.78 -2.03 -12.16
N ASP A 113 -2.75 -1.91 -10.84
CA ASP A 113 -3.04 -0.67 -10.12
C ASP A 113 -1.96 0.39 -10.42
N ILE A 114 -0.67 0.03 -10.44
CA ILE A 114 0.42 0.94 -10.83
C ILE A 114 0.18 1.48 -12.25
N LYS A 115 -0.13 0.60 -13.21
CA LYS A 115 -0.42 1.02 -14.59
C LYS A 115 -1.62 1.94 -14.64
N THR A 116 -2.69 1.60 -13.94
CA THR A 116 -3.94 2.38 -13.90
C THR A 116 -3.70 3.76 -13.32
N GLU A 117 -2.95 3.85 -12.22
CA GLU A 117 -2.55 5.11 -11.57
C GLU A 117 -1.71 5.98 -12.50
N LEU A 118 -0.68 5.41 -13.14
CA LEU A 118 0.15 6.14 -14.10
C LEU A 118 -0.68 6.71 -15.27
N HIS A 119 -1.58 5.90 -15.85
CA HIS A 119 -2.47 6.35 -16.92
C HIS A 119 -3.45 7.41 -16.45
N PHE A 120 -4.00 7.27 -15.25
CA PHE A 120 -4.89 8.25 -14.66
C PHE A 120 -4.18 9.61 -14.49
N VAL A 121 -2.99 9.60 -13.90
CA VAL A 121 -2.15 10.79 -13.76
C VAL A 121 -1.84 11.38 -15.14
N GLY A 122 -1.35 10.57 -16.08
CA GLY A 122 -1.05 11.02 -17.45
C GLY A 122 -2.24 11.64 -18.17
N LYS A 123 -3.43 11.06 -18.01
CA LYS A 123 -4.65 11.54 -18.69
C LYS A 123 -5.18 12.82 -18.07
N TYR A 124 -5.15 12.95 -16.75
CA TYR A 124 -5.86 14.00 -16.01
C TYR A 124 -4.95 15.08 -15.41
N TRP A 125 -3.63 14.99 -15.57
CA TRP A 125 -2.73 16.05 -15.11
C TRP A 125 -2.94 17.36 -15.86
N ARG A 126 -3.25 18.43 -15.13
CA ARG A 126 -3.45 19.79 -15.69
C ARG A 126 -2.70 20.87 -14.91
N LEU A 127 -1.81 20.47 -14.01
CA LEU A 127 -1.05 21.38 -13.15
C LEU A 127 0.29 21.76 -13.79
N SER A 128 0.86 22.87 -13.32
CA SER A 128 2.21 23.28 -13.70
C SER A 128 3.25 22.33 -13.10
N GLY A 129 4.30 22.04 -13.89
CA GLY A 129 5.28 21.01 -13.53
C GLY A 129 4.80 19.60 -13.86
N ARG A 130 5.75 18.67 -13.91
CA ARG A 130 5.49 17.27 -14.25
C ARG A 130 5.02 16.50 -13.02
N PRO A 131 4.04 15.57 -13.16
CA PRO A 131 3.68 14.69 -12.07
C PRO A 131 4.84 13.76 -11.74
N THR A 132 5.13 13.57 -10.45
CA THR A 132 6.19 12.69 -9.94
C THR A 132 5.57 11.60 -9.08
N VAL A 133 5.49 10.39 -9.63
CA VAL A 133 4.95 9.21 -8.96
C VAL A 133 6.07 8.46 -8.25
N CYS A 134 5.90 8.21 -6.95
CA CYS A 134 6.82 7.41 -6.16
C CYS A 134 6.33 5.95 -6.11
N ILE A 135 7.07 5.03 -6.71
CA ILE A 135 6.82 3.59 -6.63
C ILE A 135 7.71 3.02 -5.54
N LEU A 136 7.09 2.39 -4.54
CA LEU A 136 7.79 1.77 -3.43
C LEU A 136 7.96 0.26 -3.70
N ILE A 137 9.18 -0.23 -3.54
CA ILE A 137 9.52 -1.65 -3.69
C ILE A 137 9.95 -2.17 -2.32
N ARG A 138 9.36 -3.30 -1.94
CA ARG A 138 9.64 -4.00 -0.68
C ARG A 138 10.28 -5.36 -0.94
N GLU A 139 10.95 -5.90 0.06
CA GLU A 139 11.63 -7.20 0.00
C GLU A 139 10.63 -8.35 -0.15
N GLU A 140 9.41 -8.19 0.37
CA GLU A 140 8.31 -9.14 0.16
C GLU A 140 7.94 -9.27 -1.32
N HIS A 141 8.06 -8.19 -2.10
CA HIS A 141 7.77 -8.22 -3.54
C HIS A 141 8.68 -9.17 -4.30
N MET A 142 9.91 -9.40 -3.82
CA MET A 142 10.86 -10.32 -4.44
C MET A 142 10.53 -11.80 -4.20
N ARG A 143 9.72 -12.09 -3.18
CA ARG A 143 9.35 -13.46 -2.80
C ARG A 143 8.08 -13.93 -3.49
N ASP A 144 7.35 -13.01 -4.11
CA ASP A 144 6.10 -13.26 -4.79
C ASP A 144 6.32 -14.04 -6.11
N VAL A 145 5.36 -14.90 -6.44
CA VAL A 145 5.40 -15.72 -7.66
C VAL A 145 5.36 -14.86 -8.94
N HIS A 146 4.78 -13.66 -8.88
CA HIS A 146 4.68 -12.71 -9.98
C HIS A 146 5.79 -11.64 -9.96
N PHE A 147 6.89 -11.87 -9.23
CA PHE A 147 8.00 -10.92 -9.19
C PHE A 147 8.60 -10.65 -10.57
N ARG A 148 8.58 -11.62 -11.47
CA ARG A 148 9.08 -11.45 -12.84
C ARG A 148 8.24 -10.44 -13.64
N GLU A 149 6.93 -10.47 -13.46
CA GLU A 149 5.99 -9.53 -14.08
C GLU A 149 6.20 -8.11 -13.53
N LEU A 150 6.54 -7.97 -12.24
CA LEU A 150 6.96 -6.68 -11.68
C LEU A 150 8.26 -6.19 -12.32
N LEU A 151 9.26 -7.06 -12.53
CA LEU A 151 10.49 -6.68 -13.23
C LEU A 151 10.22 -6.23 -14.66
N ASP A 152 9.31 -6.91 -15.37
CA ASP A 152 8.91 -6.54 -16.73
C ASP A 152 8.25 -5.14 -16.76
N LEU A 153 7.38 -4.84 -15.77
CA LEU A 153 6.83 -3.50 -15.59
C LEU A 153 7.94 -2.47 -15.35
N LEU A 154 8.87 -2.72 -14.41
CA LEU A 154 9.94 -1.78 -14.08
C LEU A 154 10.89 -1.54 -15.27
N ALA A 155 11.17 -2.58 -16.05
CA ALA A 155 11.93 -2.47 -17.30
C ALA A 155 11.17 -1.64 -18.35
N MET A 156 9.86 -1.83 -18.47
CA MET A 156 8.98 -1.01 -19.31
C MET A 156 9.05 0.46 -18.90
N LEU A 157 8.90 0.79 -17.61
CA LEU A 157 9.02 2.16 -17.10
C LEU A 157 10.40 2.78 -17.38
N LYS A 158 11.47 1.97 -17.31
CA LYS A 158 12.83 2.39 -17.64
C LYS A 158 13.01 2.69 -19.15
N SER A 159 12.30 1.98 -20.02
CA SER A 159 12.35 2.20 -21.48
C SER A 159 11.80 3.55 -21.92
N GLY A 160 11.04 4.22 -21.05
CA GLY A 160 10.46 5.55 -21.28
C GLY A 160 9.00 5.54 -21.71
N TYR A 161 8.38 4.36 -21.80
CA TYR A 161 6.96 4.21 -22.16
C TYR A 161 6.29 3.14 -21.31
N CYS A 162 5.03 3.37 -20.92
CA CYS A 162 4.15 2.38 -20.31
C CYS A 162 2.84 2.36 -21.10
N ASP A 163 2.61 1.33 -21.91
CA ASP A 163 1.39 1.18 -22.72
C ASP A 163 0.97 2.45 -23.50
N GLY A 164 1.96 3.17 -24.07
CA GLY A 164 1.76 4.42 -24.84
C GLY A 164 1.86 5.71 -24.02
N LEU A 165 1.88 5.64 -22.69
CA LEU A 165 2.17 6.78 -21.82
C LEU A 165 3.67 7.06 -21.77
N LYS A 166 4.08 8.32 -22.00
CA LYS A 166 5.47 8.76 -21.86
C LYS A 166 5.88 8.79 -20.38
N ILE A 167 6.89 8.01 -20.03
CA ILE A 167 7.45 7.89 -18.68
C ILE A 167 8.88 8.42 -18.67
N ARG A 168 9.26 9.09 -17.58
CA ARG A 168 10.65 9.41 -17.27
C ARG A 168 11.01 8.89 -15.90
N THR A 169 11.69 7.76 -15.88
CA THR A 169 12.27 7.19 -14.65
C THR A 169 13.59 7.87 -14.34
N GLY A 170 13.89 8.13 -13.06
CA GLY A 170 15.18 8.68 -12.66
C GLY A 170 15.32 8.92 -11.17
N ARG A 171 16.52 9.37 -10.76
CA ARG A 171 16.76 9.78 -9.38
C ARG A 171 15.92 11.00 -9.02
N LEU A 172 15.36 11.02 -7.82
CA LEU A 172 14.49 12.10 -7.34
C LEU A 172 15.15 13.47 -7.48
N GLN A 173 16.43 13.59 -7.11
CA GLN A 173 17.19 14.85 -7.20
C GLN A 173 17.20 15.45 -8.62
N ASN A 174 17.19 14.60 -9.65
CA ASN A 174 17.19 15.03 -11.04
C ASN A 174 15.78 15.42 -11.54
N LEU A 175 14.75 14.86 -10.92
CA LEU A 175 13.36 15.06 -11.34
C LEU A 175 12.74 16.31 -10.70
N ILE A 176 13.08 16.60 -9.43
CA ILE A 176 12.53 17.71 -8.63
C ILE A 176 12.47 19.03 -9.40
N ALA A 177 13.53 19.37 -10.14
CA ALA A 177 13.64 20.65 -10.85
C ALA A 177 12.54 20.87 -11.90
N SER A 178 11.89 19.81 -12.38
CA SER A 178 10.78 19.87 -13.34
C SER A 178 9.47 19.32 -12.79
N SER A 179 9.45 18.90 -11.53
CA SER A 179 8.28 18.37 -10.84
C SER A 179 7.28 19.47 -10.49
N CYS A 180 6.02 19.09 -10.32
CA CYS A 180 5.03 19.97 -9.69
C CYS A 180 5.28 20.08 -8.19
N ILE A 181 5.50 21.30 -7.72
CA ILE A 181 5.73 21.60 -6.31
C ILE A 181 4.53 22.35 -5.75
N GLU A 182 3.94 21.84 -4.69
CA GLU A 182 2.84 22.45 -3.96
C GLU A 182 3.32 22.96 -2.60
N HIS A 183 3.07 24.23 -2.31
CA HIS A 183 3.44 24.84 -1.04
C HIS A 183 2.25 24.82 -0.08
N LEU A 184 2.41 24.17 1.07
CA LEU A 184 1.38 24.09 2.12
C LEU A 184 1.64 25.16 3.19
N ASP A 185 1.71 26.43 2.77
CA ASP A 185 2.11 27.56 3.62
C ASP A 185 1.13 27.85 4.77
N PHE A 186 -0.11 27.36 4.68
CA PHE A 186 -1.09 27.48 5.76
C PHE A 186 -0.63 26.80 7.06
N MET A 187 0.29 25.84 6.97
CA MET A 187 0.89 25.20 8.14
C MET A 187 1.83 26.13 8.92
N ASN A 188 2.49 27.08 8.24
CA ASN A 188 3.46 27.97 8.91
C ASN A 188 2.79 28.93 9.91
N ALA A 189 1.50 29.20 9.74
CA ALA A 189 0.72 30.06 10.63
C ALA A 189 0.15 29.32 11.84
N MET A 190 0.31 27.99 11.89
CA MET A 190 -0.26 27.13 12.92
C MET A 190 0.86 26.61 13.82
N ASP A 191 0.74 26.87 15.11
CA ASP A 191 1.67 26.34 16.14
C ASP A 191 1.24 24.91 16.51
N ILE A 192 1.18 24.03 15.51
CA ILE A 192 0.73 22.64 15.65
C ILE A 192 1.93 21.73 15.41
N ASP A 193 2.34 21.04 16.46
CA ASP A 193 3.29 19.94 16.36
C ASP A 193 2.54 18.71 15.82
N LEU A 194 2.73 18.42 14.53
CA LEU A 194 2.16 17.24 13.91
C LEU A 194 3.11 16.07 14.13
N ASP A 195 2.61 15.02 14.78
CA ASP A 195 3.29 13.73 14.85
C ASP A 195 3.25 13.03 13.48
N ILE A 196 4.28 13.31 12.69
CA ILE A 196 4.47 12.77 11.35
C ILE A 196 5.46 11.62 11.39
N THR A 197 5.03 10.46 10.90
CA THR A 197 5.89 9.27 10.76
C THR A 197 6.26 9.06 9.29
N PRO A 198 7.45 9.52 8.84
CA PRO A 198 7.90 9.28 7.48
C PRO A 198 8.17 7.79 7.23
N PHE A 199 8.25 7.41 5.97
CA PHE A 199 8.69 6.08 5.58
C PHE A 199 10.19 5.95 5.77
N GLU A 200 10.59 5.10 6.72
CA GLU A 200 11.99 4.88 7.09
C GLU A 200 12.62 3.73 6.32
N GLN A 201 13.93 3.79 6.12
CA GLN A 201 14.68 2.70 5.52
C GLN A 201 14.70 1.49 6.46
N LEU A 202 14.32 0.33 5.95
CA LEU A 202 14.42 -0.95 6.65
C LEU A 202 15.90 -1.28 6.92
N GLN A 203 16.22 -1.45 8.20
CA GLN A 203 17.56 -1.85 8.67
C GLN A 203 17.59 -3.33 9.01
N HIS A 204 18.60 -4.04 8.52
CA HIS A 204 18.85 -5.44 8.88
C HIS A 204 19.89 -5.51 10.00
N ALA A 205 19.60 -6.24 11.08
CA ALA A 205 20.52 -6.40 12.20
C ALA A 205 21.80 -7.18 11.83
N SER A 206 21.76 -7.94 10.73
CA SER A 206 22.86 -8.77 10.24
C SER A 206 23.59 -8.05 9.11
N ILE A 207 24.86 -7.69 9.33
CA ILE A 207 25.74 -7.03 8.34
C ILE A 207 26.12 -7.97 7.16
N GLY A 208 25.85 -9.27 7.30
CA GLY A 208 26.08 -10.23 6.22
C GLY A 208 25.02 -10.10 5.13
N TYR A 209 25.45 -9.99 3.87
CA TYR A 209 24.60 -10.17 2.70
C TYR A 209 24.01 -11.59 2.71
N GLN A 210 22.93 -11.82 3.44
CA GLN A 210 22.06 -12.96 3.18
C GLN A 210 21.35 -12.66 1.86
N SER A 211 21.74 -13.38 0.81
CA SER A 211 21.22 -13.18 -0.52
C SER A 211 19.69 -13.25 -0.49
N LEU A 212 19.01 -12.24 -1.05
CA LEU A 212 17.57 -12.30 -1.27
C LEU A 212 17.20 -13.42 -2.26
N THR A 213 18.16 -13.91 -3.06
CA THR A 213 17.94 -15.04 -3.98
C THR A 213 17.80 -16.38 -3.30
N ASP A 214 18.33 -16.52 -2.08
CA ASP A 214 18.28 -17.77 -1.30
C ASP A 214 17.07 -17.81 -0.37
N VAL A 215 16.23 -16.77 -0.41
CA VAL A 215 14.97 -16.76 0.31
C VAL A 215 13.99 -17.63 -0.47
N PRO A 216 13.40 -18.67 0.16
CA PRO A 216 12.40 -19.49 -0.49
C PRO A 216 11.31 -18.57 -1.07
N THR A 217 10.98 -18.74 -2.36
CA THR A 217 9.73 -18.23 -2.92
C THR A 217 8.61 -18.57 -1.96
N ALA A 218 7.69 -17.63 -1.70
CA ALA A 218 6.57 -17.87 -0.81
C ALA A 218 5.92 -19.21 -1.19
N ILE A 219 6.04 -20.20 -0.31
CA ILE A 219 5.44 -21.51 -0.54
C ILE A 219 3.95 -21.22 -0.55
N THR A 220 3.29 -21.41 -1.70
CA THR A 220 1.85 -21.25 -1.79
C THR A 220 1.23 -22.22 -0.80
N TYR A 221 0.80 -21.70 0.34
CA TYR A 221 0.17 -22.50 1.37
C TYR A 221 -1.19 -22.95 0.84
N SER A 222 -1.30 -24.25 0.57
CA SER A 222 -2.56 -24.88 0.17
C SER A 222 -2.96 -25.89 1.23
N GLU A 223 -4.18 -25.76 1.72
CA GLU A 223 -4.82 -26.72 2.62
C GLU A 223 -6.10 -27.24 2.00
N ASP A 224 -6.50 -28.46 2.35
CA ASP A 224 -7.80 -28.98 1.98
C ASP A 224 -8.88 -28.11 2.62
N SER A 225 -9.75 -27.53 1.78
CA SER A 225 -10.81 -26.62 2.21
C SER A 225 -11.89 -27.37 3.00
N MET A 226 -11.68 -27.57 4.30
CA MET A 226 -12.74 -27.95 5.22
C MET A 226 -13.64 -26.74 5.50
N SER A 227 -14.93 -26.87 5.17
CA SER A 227 -15.93 -25.85 5.48
C SER A 227 -16.47 -26.07 6.90
N PHE A 228 -16.27 -25.09 7.76
CA PHE A 228 -16.84 -24.99 9.11
C PHE A 228 -18.07 -24.07 9.16
N LYS A 229 -18.69 -23.75 8.01
CA LYS A 229 -19.90 -22.91 7.98
C LYS A 229 -21.03 -23.48 8.84
N ASP A 230 -21.16 -24.80 8.89
CA ASP A 230 -22.20 -25.50 9.65
C ASP A 230 -22.01 -25.37 11.17
N MET A 231 -20.80 -25.02 11.63
CA MET A 231 -20.52 -24.69 13.03
C MET A 231 -21.25 -23.43 13.51
N GLY A 232 -21.80 -22.62 12.60
CA GLY A 232 -22.64 -21.48 12.96
C GLY A 232 -23.92 -21.87 13.73
N LEU A 233 -24.37 -23.12 13.60
CA LEU A 233 -25.55 -23.64 14.31
C LEU A 233 -25.21 -24.26 15.67
N GLN A 234 -23.92 -24.53 15.94
CA GLN A 234 -23.49 -25.20 17.16
C GLN A 234 -23.28 -24.21 18.34
N PRO A 235 -23.33 -24.67 19.59
CA PRO A 235 -23.03 -23.84 20.76
C PRO A 235 -21.57 -23.33 20.79
N THR A 236 -21.34 -22.15 21.38
CA THR A 236 -20.01 -21.52 21.50
C THR A 236 -18.94 -22.46 22.08
N PRO A 237 -19.21 -23.27 23.12
CA PRO A 237 -18.22 -24.23 23.64
C PRO A 237 -17.76 -25.27 22.61
N GLU A 238 -18.63 -25.69 21.70
CA GLU A 238 -18.29 -26.65 20.65
C GLU A 238 -17.41 -26.00 19.58
N VAL A 239 -17.76 -24.77 19.16
CA VAL A 239 -16.92 -23.95 18.26
C VAL A 239 -15.52 -23.74 18.84
N LEU A 240 -15.40 -23.49 20.15
CA LEU A 240 -14.10 -23.36 20.84
C LEU A 240 -13.32 -24.68 20.86
N SER A 241 -13.99 -25.81 21.07
CA SER A 241 -13.35 -27.12 21.06
C SER A 241 -12.75 -27.45 19.68
N VAL A 242 -13.48 -27.11 18.61
CA VAL A 242 -13.03 -27.29 17.23
C VAL A 242 -11.94 -26.28 16.89
N LEU A 243 -12.04 -25.03 17.32
CA LEU A 243 -11.00 -24.03 17.09
C LEU A 243 -9.65 -24.45 17.68
N ARG A 244 -9.66 -25.14 18.82
CA ARG A 244 -8.43 -25.64 19.46
C ARG A 244 -7.83 -26.85 18.75
N SER A 245 -8.60 -27.62 17.98
CA SER A 245 -8.12 -28.79 17.24
C SER A 245 -7.76 -28.48 15.79
N VAL A 246 -8.30 -27.40 15.23
CA VAL A 246 -8.09 -27.01 13.83
C VAL A 246 -6.74 -26.31 13.64
N SER A 247 -5.87 -26.92 12.85
CA SER A 247 -4.60 -26.33 12.43
C SER A 247 -4.68 -25.54 11.11
N THR A 248 -5.81 -25.62 10.40
CA THR A 248 -6.00 -24.98 9.10
C THR A 248 -6.29 -23.49 9.24
N LEU A 249 -5.62 -22.66 8.42
CA LEU A 249 -5.73 -21.20 8.49
C LEU A 249 -7.14 -20.73 8.08
N HIS A 250 -7.75 -21.35 7.05
CA HIS A 250 -9.12 -21.08 6.64
C HIS A 250 -10.11 -21.48 7.73
N GLY A 251 -9.91 -22.64 8.35
CA GLY A 251 -10.76 -23.15 9.41
C GLY A 251 -10.74 -22.26 10.64
N GLN A 252 -9.55 -21.87 11.11
CA GLN A 252 -9.39 -20.90 12.20
C GLN A 252 -10.07 -19.57 11.86
N THR A 253 -9.92 -19.07 10.62
CA THR A 253 -10.55 -17.82 10.19
C THR A 253 -12.08 -17.93 10.23
N GLN A 254 -12.66 -19.03 9.74
CA GLN A 254 -14.10 -19.25 9.76
C GLN A 254 -14.66 -19.34 11.19
N LEU A 255 -14.00 -20.10 12.05
CA LEU A 255 -14.43 -20.30 13.45
C LEU A 255 -14.31 -19.01 14.26
N LEU A 256 -13.21 -18.28 14.14
CA LEU A 256 -13.05 -16.97 14.76
C LEU A 256 -14.07 -15.96 14.23
N GLY A 257 -14.40 -16.00 12.94
CA GLY A 257 -15.45 -15.15 12.38
C GLY A 257 -16.87 -15.49 12.87
N ILE A 258 -17.14 -16.76 13.17
CA ILE A 258 -18.38 -17.18 13.86
C ILE A 258 -18.40 -16.61 15.29
N LEU A 259 -17.30 -16.75 16.04
CA LEU A 259 -17.19 -16.21 17.40
C LEU A 259 -17.33 -14.69 17.43
N LEU A 260 -16.70 -13.98 16.48
CA LEU A 260 -16.77 -12.52 16.39
C LEU A 260 -18.21 -12.03 16.18
N ARG A 261 -18.96 -12.69 15.29
CA ARG A 261 -20.36 -12.35 15.00
C ARG A 261 -21.30 -12.65 16.17
N ARG A 262 -20.99 -13.70 16.95
CA ARG A 262 -21.86 -14.18 18.03
C ARG A 262 -21.62 -13.48 19.36
N GLU A 263 -20.36 -13.42 19.77
CA GLU A 263 -19.95 -12.99 21.12
C GLU A 263 -19.31 -11.59 21.13
N GLY A 264 -18.93 -11.07 19.95
CA GLY A 264 -18.34 -9.75 19.78
C GLY A 264 -16.81 -9.72 19.83
N ARG A 265 -16.24 -8.53 19.55
CA ARG A 265 -14.78 -8.28 19.39
C ARG A 265 -13.95 -8.62 20.63
N ASN A 266 -14.49 -8.32 21.80
CA ASN A 266 -13.79 -8.44 23.08
C ASN A 266 -13.92 -9.83 23.72
N PHE A 267 -14.61 -10.76 23.07
CA PHE A 267 -14.74 -12.13 23.58
C PHE A 267 -13.35 -12.77 23.71
N GLN A 268 -13.11 -13.45 24.82
CA GLN A 268 -11.79 -13.99 25.15
C GLN A 268 -11.69 -15.46 24.74
N VAL A 269 -10.71 -15.77 23.89
CA VAL A 269 -10.32 -17.13 23.51
C VAL A 269 -8.91 -17.37 24.04
N ASP A 270 -8.79 -18.26 25.02
CA ASP A 270 -7.51 -18.61 25.66
C ASP A 270 -6.72 -17.39 26.19
N GLY A 271 -7.44 -16.38 26.69
CA GLY A 271 -6.87 -15.15 27.28
C GLY A 271 -6.52 -14.05 26.30
N VAL A 272 -6.85 -14.20 25.01
CA VAL A 272 -6.71 -13.17 23.97
C VAL A 272 -8.07 -12.85 23.36
N SER A 273 -8.32 -11.59 23.02
CA SER A 273 -9.58 -11.23 22.37
C SER A 273 -9.68 -11.83 20.96
N VAL A 274 -10.91 -12.14 20.51
CA VAL A 274 -11.16 -12.65 19.16
C VAL A 274 -10.62 -11.69 18.10
N GLU A 275 -10.75 -10.38 18.31
CA GLU A 275 -10.21 -9.35 17.40
C GLU A 275 -8.69 -9.45 17.26
N VAL A 276 -7.94 -9.46 18.37
CA VAL A 276 -6.47 -9.58 18.34
C VAL A 276 -6.05 -10.92 17.73
N ARG A 277 -6.78 -12.00 18.01
CA ARG A 277 -6.49 -13.32 17.43
C ARG A 277 -6.71 -13.35 15.92
N LEU A 278 -7.77 -12.70 15.44
CA LEU A 278 -8.06 -12.51 14.00
C LEU A 278 -7.04 -11.61 13.32
N GLU A 279 -6.57 -10.55 13.98
CA GLU A 279 -5.53 -9.67 13.44
C GLU A 279 -4.20 -10.41 13.30
N ARG A 280 -3.82 -11.21 14.30
CA ARG A 280 -2.64 -12.07 14.22
C ARG A 280 -2.78 -13.10 13.10
N LEU A 281 -3.95 -13.74 13.00
CA LEU A 281 -4.23 -14.69 11.94
C LEU A 281 -4.20 -14.02 10.56
N LEU A 282 -4.71 -12.79 10.44
CA LEU A 282 -4.64 -11.99 9.21
C LEU A 282 -3.18 -11.76 8.80
N GLN A 283 -2.29 -11.45 9.75
CA GLN A 283 -0.86 -11.33 9.47
C GLN A 283 -0.26 -12.67 9.02
N GLU A 284 -0.53 -13.76 9.74
CA GLU A 284 -0.05 -15.11 9.42
C GLU A 284 -0.50 -15.57 8.01
N VAL A 285 -1.77 -15.36 7.62
CA VAL A 285 -2.27 -15.70 6.26
C VAL A 285 -1.74 -14.79 5.17
N SER A 286 -1.35 -13.56 5.53
CA SER A 286 -0.72 -12.61 4.60
C SER A 286 0.70 -13.05 4.25
N GLU A 287 1.47 -13.47 5.25
CA GLU A 287 2.83 -14.00 5.07
C GLU A 287 2.84 -15.29 4.22
N CYS A 288 1.79 -16.10 4.32
CA CYS A 288 1.62 -17.34 3.55
C CYS A 288 0.92 -17.14 2.19
N HIS A 289 0.55 -15.89 1.83
CA HIS A 289 -0.21 -15.53 0.62
C HIS A 289 -1.47 -16.38 0.38
N PHE A 290 -2.17 -16.78 1.45
CA PHE A 290 -3.36 -17.62 1.35
C PHE A 290 -4.64 -16.80 1.18
N TRP A 291 -4.89 -16.36 -0.06
CA TRP A 291 -5.93 -15.39 -0.46
C TRP A 291 -7.35 -15.70 0.04
N GLY A 292 -7.72 -16.98 0.13
CA GLY A 292 -9.06 -17.39 0.57
C GLY A 292 -9.31 -17.05 2.05
N ALA A 293 -8.35 -17.38 2.92
CA ALA A 293 -8.43 -17.05 4.35
C ALA A 293 -8.18 -15.56 4.60
N MET A 294 -7.25 -14.94 3.88
CA MET A 294 -6.93 -13.51 3.99
C MET A 294 -8.16 -12.63 3.71
N ARG A 295 -8.88 -12.90 2.61
CA ARG A 295 -10.13 -12.20 2.27
C ARG A 295 -11.20 -12.36 3.35
N LEU A 296 -11.37 -13.57 3.87
CA LEU A 296 -12.35 -13.85 4.91
C LEU A 296 -12.00 -13.13 6.22
N ALA A 297 -10.73 -13.13 6.63
CA ALA A 297 -10.25 -12.46 7.83
C ALA A 297 -10.44 -10.93 7.72
N ALA A 298 -10.05 -10.32 6.60
CA ALA A 298 -10.21 -8.89 6.35
C ALA A 298 -11.68 -8.46 6.33
N ALA A 299 -12.54 -9.24 5.66
CA ALA A 299 -13.99 -9.00 5.64
C ALA A 299 -14.60 -9.10 7.05
N THR A 300 -14.16 -10.07 7.84
CA THR A 300 -14.64 -10.28 9.21
C THR A 300 -14.24 -9.14 10.14
N LEU A 301 -13.04 -8.57 9.97
CA LEU A 301 -12.55 -7.41 10.72
C LEU A 301 -13.14 -6.07 10.25
N ASN A 302 -13.96 -6.06 9.19
CA ASN A 302 -14.44 -4.84 8.52
C ASN A 302 -13.30 -3.90 8.10
N LYS A 303 -12.16 -4.47 7.65
CA LYS A 303 -11.12 -3.67 7.01
C LYS A 303 -11.65 -3.25 5.62
N LEU A 304 -12.27 -2.07 5.57
CA LEU A 304 -12.96 -1.54 4.38
C LEU A 304 -11.99 -0.90 3.39
N TYR A 305 -12.27 -1.10 2.10
CA TYR A 305 -11.54 -0.47 1.01
C TYR A 305 -12.11 0.95 0.73
N PRO A 306 -11.29 2.02 0.71
CA PRO A 306 -11.78 3.39 0.53
C PRO A 306 -12.02 3.77 -0.95
N SER A 307 -11.74 2.88 -1.91
CA SER A 307 -11.87 3.16 -3.35
C SER A 307 -12.91 2.27 -4.03
N VAL A 308 -13.89 2.91 -4.69
CA VAL A 308 -14.96 2.27 -5.48
C VAL A 308 -14.40 1.54 -6.71
N SER A 309 -13.25 1.98 -7.24
CA SER A 309 -12.62 1.41 -8.45
C SER A 309 -12.17 -0.05 -8.27
N HIS A 310 -11.84 -0.45 -7.04
CA HIS A 310 -11.33 -1.80 -6.76
C HIS A 310 -12.44 -2.76 -6.30
N ILE A 311 -13.61 -2.23 -5.90
CA ILE A 311 -14.82 -3.06 -5.66
C ILE A 311 -15.20 -3.80 -6.95
N THR A 312 -15.07 -3.15 -8.11
CA THR A 312 -15.28 -3.79 -9.41
C THR A 312 -14.27 -4.91 -9.69
N THR A 313 -13.00 -4.75 -9.33
CA THR A 313 -11.97 -5.80 -9.51
C THR A 313 -12.26 -7.02 -8.63
N ILE A 314 -12.64 -6.80 -7.37
CA ILE A 314 -13.07 -7.86 -6.44
C ILE A 314 -14.31 -8.59 -6.98
N LEU A 315 -15.29 -7.85 -7.53
CA LEU A 315 -16.51 -8.43 -8.12
C LEU A 315 -16.21 -9.22 -9.40
N VAL A 316 -15.31 -8.72 -10.26
CA VAL A 316 -14.96 -9.36 -11.53
C VAL A 316 -14.12 -10.62 -11.30
N GLN A 317 -13.15 -10.60 -10.39
CA GLN A 317 -12.37 -11.81 -10.05
C GLN A 317 -13.15 -12.79 -9.17
N GLY A 318 -14.12 -12.32 -8.38
CA GLY A 318 -15.08 -13.19 -7.66
C GLY A 318 -16.07 -13.91 -8.58
N CYS A 319 -16.19 -13.48 -9.83
CA CYS A 319 -17.03 -14.09 -10.86
C CYS A 319 -16.28 -15.05 -11.80
N GLN A 320 -15.03 -15.43 -11.52
CA GLN A 320 -14.45 -16.61 -12.17
C GLN A 320 -15.11 -17.87 -11.60
N VAL A 321 -16.27 -18.19 -12.19
CA VAL A 321 -16.97 -19.47 -12.06
C VAL A 321 -16.04 -20.55 -12.62
N THR A 322 -15.63 -21.49 -11.78
CA THR A 322 -15.14 -22.81 -12.23
C THR A 322 -16.23 -23.56 -12.99
#